data_AF-A0A9P0LM82-F1
#
_entry.id   AF-A0A9P0LM82-F1
#
_cell.length_a   1.000
_cell.length_b   1.000
_cell.length_c   1.000
_cell.angle_alpha   90.00
_cell.angle_beta   90.00
_cell.angle_gamma   90.00
#
_symmetry.space_group_name_H-M   'P 1'
#
loop_
_entity.id
_entity.type
_entity.pdbx_description
1 polymer ?
#
loop_
_entity_poly.entity_id
_entity_poly.type
_entity_poly.pdbx_seq_one_letter_code
_entity_poly.pdbx_strand_id
1 'polypeptide(L)'
;MVQNLMTLRFGNRIFSPSWNRDNIACIQISFKEPFGTQGRGGYFDEFGIIRDIMQNHLLQIFTLVAMEKPTSVHPDDIRDEKVKVLKCTKDLQLEDVVLGQYVGNPDGEGEAKEAYLDDPTVPNDSVTATYAMAVLRVTNERWDGVPFVLKCGKALNERKAEVRIQFKDVPGDIFDGKPKRNELVIRVQPGEALYIKLMVKTPGMAFDMEETELDLTYGSRYANVNLPDAYERLILDVFCGSQMHFVRSDELSEAWRIFTPLLHRIESEKIRPKPYVYGSRGPKEADELLLKNNFTYTGSYKWKQPE
;
A
#
# COMPACT_ATOMS: atom_id res chain seq x y z
N MET A 1 10.22 -6.86 -6.42
CA MET A 1 8.76 -6.95 -6.67
C MET A 1 8.10 -5.72 -7.27
N VAL A 2 8.46 -4.48 -6.90
CA VAL A 2 7.85 -3.25 -7.49
C VAL A 2 7.97 -3.23 -9.03
N GLN A 3 9.16 -3.51 -9.57
CA GLN A 3 9.37 -3.61 -11.03
C GLN A 3 8.50 -4.69 -11.70
N ASN A 4 8.13 -5.75 -10.97
CA ASN A 4 7.32 -6.83 -11.50
C ASN A 4 5.86 -6.41 -11.75
N LEU A 5 5.38 -5.29 -11.19
CA LEU A 5 4.02 -4.80 -11.41
C LEU A 5 3.74 -4.56 -12.91
N MET A 6 4.70 -3.99 -13.65
CA MET A 6 4.55 -3.77 -15.08
C MET A 6 4.49 -5.09 -15.86
N THR A 7 5.40 -6.01 -15.59
CA THR A 7 5.45 -7.33 -16.23
C THR A 7 4.16 -8.12 -15.92
N LEU A 8 3.70 -8.09 -14.68
CA LEU A 8 2.46 -8.71 -14.25
C LEU A 8 1.27 -8.18 -15.06
N ARG A 9 1.12 -6.86 -15.13
CA ARG A 9 -0.04 -6.21 -15.77
C ARG A 9 -0.02 -6.32 -17.30
N PHE A 10 1.12 -6.07 -17.93
CA PHE A 10 1.19 -5.89 -19.37
C PHE A 10 1.76 -7.09 -20.12
N GLY A 11 2.37 -8.05 -19.41
CA GLY A 11 2.84 -9.32 -19.96
C GLY A 11 1.83 -10.47 -19.87
N ASN A 12 0.72 -10.31 -19.13
CA ASN A 12 -0.22 -11.41 -18.86
C ASN A 12 -1.65 -11.06 -19.29
N ARG A 13 -2.20 -11.85 -20.22
CA ARG A 13 -3.58 -11.68 -20.70
C ARG A 13 -4.62 -11.94 -19.62
N ILE A 14 -4.33 -12.78 -18.62
CA ILE A 14 -5.27 -13.12 -17.54
C ILE A 14 -5.65 -11.92 -16.66
N PHE A 15 -4.77 -10.92 -16.52
CA PHE A 15 -5.02 -9.74 -15.68
C PHE A 15 -5.57 -8.55 -16.47
N SER A 16 -5.24 -8.42 -17.76
CA SER A 16 -5.57 -7.24 -18.56
C SER A 16 -7.08 -6.90 -18.62
N PRO A 17 -8.00 -7.86 -18.84
CA PRO A 17 -9.45 -7.57 -18.88
C PRO A 17 -10.07 -7.19 -17.54
N SER A 18 -9.48 -7.65 -16.43
CA SER A 18 -10.00 -7.44 -15.08
C SER A 18 -9.35 -6.26 -14.35
N TRP A 19 -8.36 -5.59 -14.97
CA TRP A 19 -7.63 -4.47 -14.37
C TRP A 19 -8.36 -3.12 -14.55
N ASN A 20 -9.61 -3.03 -14.10
CA ASN A 20 -10.44 -1.83 -14.25
C ASN A 20 -11.54 -1.77 -13.19
N ARG A 21 -12.25 -0.63 -13.15
CA ARG A 21 -13.39 -0.36 -12.29
C ARG A 21 -14.55 -1.33 -12.40
N ASP A 22 -14.69 -2.08 -13.48
CA ASP A 22 -15.80 -3.04 -13.62
C ASP A 22 -15.58 -4.25 -12.72
N ASN A 23 -14.32 -4.63 -12.51
CA ASN A 23 -13.93 -5.83 -11.79
C ASN A 23 -13.29 -5.55 -10.42
N ILE A 24 -12.61 -4.40 -10.25
CA ILE A 24 -11.90 -4.05 -9.01
C ILE A 24 -12.82 -3.21 -8.12
N ALA A 25 -12.92 -3.60 -6.86
CA ALA A 25 -13.70 -2.91 -5.84
C ALA A 25 -12.87 -1.86 -5.09
N CYS A 26 -11.63 -2.21 -4.72
CA CYS A 26 -10.73 -1.37 -3.93
C CYS A 26 -9.28 -1.83 -4.11
N ILE A 27 -8.34 -0.89 -4.07
CA ILE A 27 -6.89 -1.17 -4.10
C ILE A 27 -6.28 -0.64 -2.82
N GLN A 28 -5.49 -1.47 -2.14
CA GLN A 28 -4.70 -1.05 -0.99
C GLN A 28 -3.21 -1.18 -1.27
N ILE A 29 -2.45 -0.19 -0.83
CA ILE A 29 -0.99 -0.19 -0.87
C ILE A 29 -0.52 0.10 0.55
N SER A 30 0.16 -0.86 1.15
CA SER A 30 0.56 -0.82 2.56
C SER A 30 2.06 -0.78 2.72
N PHE A 31 2.56 -0.01 3.69
CA PHE A 31 3.94 -0.04 4.17
C PHE A 31 3.96 0.03 5.70
N LYS A 32 4.47 -0.99 6.36
CA LYS A 32 4.39 -1.17 7.80
C LYS A 32 5.76 -1.48 8.36
N GLU A 33 6.10 -0.82 9.46
CA GLU A 33 7.31 -1.08 10.23
C GLU A 33 6.92 -1.46 11.66
N PRO A 34 7.51 -2.52 12.23
CA PRO A 34 7.20 -2.96 13.58
C PRO A 34 7.99 -2.23 14.66
N PHE A 35 8.85 -1.29 14.26
CA PHE A 35 9.66 -0.46 15.14
C PHE A 35 9.21 1.01 15.08
N GLY A 36 9.42 1.74 16.19
CA GLY A 36 9.16 3.18 16.30
C GLY A 36 10.22 4.03 15.60
N THR A 37 10.57 5.18 16.18
CA THR A 37 11.60 6.08 15.65
C THR A 37 13.02 5.77 16.11
N GLN A 38 13.20 4.84 17.05
CA GLN A 38 14.51 4.34 17.51
C GLN A 38 15.48 5.46 17.90
N GLY A 39 14.99 6.44 18.68
CA GLY A 39 15.77 7.61 19.14
C GLY A 39 16.08 8.66 18.06
N ARG A 40 15.47 8.54 16.87
CA ARG A 40 15.58 9.51 15.77
C ARG A 40 14.28 10.30 15.58
N GLY A 41 13.44 10.37 16.61
CA GLY A 41 12.14 11.02 16.56
C GLY A 41 12.22 12.49 16.14
N GLY A 42 13.20 13.25 16.65
CA GLY A 42 13.36 14.67 16.31
C GLY A 42 13.56 14.94 14.82
N TYR A 43 14.30 14.08 14.11
CA TYR A 43 14.44 14.20 12.65
C TYR A 43 13.13 13.82 11.92
N PHE A 44 12.46 12.78 12.38
CA PHE A 44 11.18 12.35 11.82
C PHE A 44 10.08 13.41 12.04
N ASP A 45 10.15 14.15 13.15
CA ASP A 45 9.16 15.16 13.56
C ASP A 45 9.05 16.31 12.57
N GLU A 46 10.14 16.66 11.87
CA GLU A 46 10.17 17.74 10.89
C GLU A 46 9.36 17.44 9.61
N PHE A 47 9.09 16.16 9.33
CA PHE A 47 8.49 15.74 8.05
C PHE A 47 7.23 14.89 8.21
N GLY A 48 7.23 13.95 9.16
CA GLY A 48 6.15 13.01 9.43
C GLY A 48 5.95 11.92 8.36
N ILE A 49 5.07 10.96 8.65
CA ILE A 49 4.93 9.73 7.86
C ILE A 49 4.48 9.95 6.41
N ILE A 50 3.72 11.03 6.14
CA ILE A 50 3.21 11.32 4.80
C ILE A 50 4.37 11.67 3.87
N ARG A 51 5.30 12.53 4.32
CA ARG A 51 6.48 12.92 3.55
C ARG A 51 7.54 11.82 3.50
N ASP A 52 7.68 11.08 4.60
CA ASP A 52 8.66 10.00 4.74
C ASP A 52 8.37 8.83 3.78
N ILE A 53 7.10 8.38 3.70
CA ILE A 53 6.73 7.13 3.01
C ILE A 53 5.60 7.26 1.98
N MET A 54 4.58 8.07 2.26
CA MET A 54 3.34 8.06 1.46
C MET A 54 3.51 8.79 0.13
N GLN A 55 4.04 10.02 0.18
CA GLN A 55 4.19 10.91 -0.98
C GLN A 55 5.19 10.36 -2.01
N ASN A 56 6.18 9.60 -1.55
CA ASN A 56 7.22 9.00 -2.38
C ASN A 56 6.91 7.52 -2.69
N HIS A 57 7.26 6.58 -1.81
CA HIS A 57 7.25 5.14 -2.06
C HIS A 57 5.86 4.61 -2.40
N LEU A 58 4.84 4.95 -1.59
CA LEU A 58 3.48 4.46 -1.85
C LEU A 58 2.90 5.06 -3.12
N LEU A 59 3.15 6.35 -3.38
CA LEU A 59 2.70 7.02 -4.60
C LEU A 59 3.37 6.43 -5.86
N GLN A 60 4.66 6.08 -5.79
CA GLN A 60 5.34 5.39 -6.89
C GLN A 60 4.68 4.04 -7.21
N ILE A 61 4.39 3.24 -6.19
CA ILE A 61 3.68 1.96 -6.38
C ILE A 61 2.27 2.20 -6.94
N PHE A 62 1.57 3.22 -6.42
CA PHE A 62 0.25 3.63 -6.92
C PHE A 62 0.27 3.94 -8.41
N THR A 63 1.22 4.75 -8.90
CA THR A 63 1.31 5.07 -10.33
C THR A 63 1.52 3.81 -11.18
N LEU A 64 2.37 2.87 -10.75
CA LEU A 64 2.60 1.61 -11.48
C LEU A 64 1.38 0.69 -11.49
N VAL A 65 0.56 0.71 -10.45
CA VAL A 65 -0.70 -0.04 -10.40
C VAL A 65 -1.77 0.62 -11.27
N ALA A 66 -1.82 1.95 -11.32
CA ALA A 66 -2.91 2.70 -11.93
C ALA A 66 -2.66 3.11 -13.40
N MET A 67 -1.39 3.20 -13.85
CA MET A 67 -1.04 3.70 -15.19
C MET A 67 -1.68 2.88 -16.32
N GLU A 68 -1.93 3.51 -17.47
CA GLU A 68 -2.29 2.76 -18.68
C GLU A 68 -1.08 1.97 -19.21
N LYS A 69 -1.33 1.11 -20.20
CA LYS A 69 -0.23 0.44 -20.89
C LYS A 69 0.57 1.48 -21.68
N PRO A 70 1.88 1.65 -21.41
CA PRO A 70 2.71 2.60 -22.15
C PRO A 70 2.89 2.14 -23.60
N THR A 71 3.21 3.07 -24.49
CA THR A 71 3.48 2.78 -25.91
C THR A 71 4.66 1.83 -26.11
N SER A 72 5.66 1.91 -25.22
CA SER A 72 6.80 0.99 -25.20
C SER A 72 7.38 0.87 -23.79
N VAL A 73 8.49 0.13 -23.66
CA VAL A 73 9.29 0.08 -22.43
C VAL A 73 10.35 1.18 -22.36
N HIS A 74 10.31 2.17 -23.25
CA HIS A 74 11.17 3.34 -23.17
C HIS A 74 10.89 4.11 -21.86
N PRO A 75 11.92 4.59 -21.14
CA PRO A 75 11.74 5.28 -19.86
C PRO A 75 10.71 6.42 -19.88
N ASP A 76 10.68 7.23 -20.93
CA ASP A 76 9.73 8.34 -21.04
C ASP A 76 8.29 7.88 -21.26
N ASP A 77 8.05 6.89 -22.12
CA ASP A 77 6.71 6.35 -22.36
C ASP A 77 6.07 5.81 -21.07
N ILE A 78 6.89 5.23 -20.18
CA ILE A 78 6.45 4.74 -18.87
C ILE A 78 6.15 5.92 -17.95
N ARG A 79 7.06 6.88 -17.87
CA ARG A 79 6.91 8.06 -16.99
C ARG A 79 5.74 8.95 -17.41
N ASP A 80 5.46 9.04 -18.70
CA ASP A 80 4.30 9.75 -19.23
C ASP A 80 2.99 9.16 -18.70
N GLU A 81 2.84 7.84 -18.71
CA GLU A 81 1.65 7.18 -18.18
C GLU A 81 1.56 7.27 -16.65
N LYS A 82 2.69 7.29 -15.93
CA LYS A 82 2.69 7.56 -14.48
C LYS A 82 2.20 8.97 -14.17
N VAL A 83 2.75 9.98 -14.86
CA VAL A 83 2.37 11.39 -14.68
C VAL A 83 0.89 11.62 -15.05
N LYS A 84 0.39 10.96 -16.09
CA LYS A 84 -1.02 11.04 -16.50
C LYS A 84 -1.97 10.58 -15.38
N VAL A 85 -1.63 9.51 -14.64
CA VAL A 85 -2.42 9.08 -13.47
C VAL A 85 -2.42 10.17 -12.40
N LEU A 86 -1.25 10.73 -12.08
CA LEU A 86 -1.14 11.77 -11.06
C LEU A 86 -1.98 13.00 -11.42
N LYS A 87 -1.95 13.43 -12.69
CA LYS A 87 -2.81 14.52 -13.20
C LYS A 87 -4.30 14.24 -13.05
N CYS A 88 -4.72 12.99 -13.18
CA CYS A 88 -6.12 12.58 -12.95
C CYS A 88 -6.46 12.37 -11.47
N THR A 89 -5.48 12.46 -10.57
CA THR A 89 -5.68 12.23 -9.13
C THR A 89 -6.04 13.53 -8.44
N LYS A 90 -7.17 13.50 -7.71
CA LYS A 90 -7.66 14.65 -6.92
C LYS A 90 -6.72 14.96 -5.76
N ASP A 91 -6.65 16.23 -5.38
CA ASP A 91 -5.96 16.65 -4.16
C ASP A 91 -6.61 16.01 -2.93
N LEU A 92 -5.78 15.56 -1.99
CA LEU A 92 -6.28 14.94 -0.76
C LEU A 92 -6.99 15.95 0.13
N GLN A 93 -8.15 15.54 0.64
CA GLN A 93 -8.91 16.28 1.64
C GLN A 93 -8.79 15.61 3.00
N LEU A 94 -9.00 16.37 4.08
CA LEU A 94 -8.86 15.87 5.45
C LEU A 94 -9.82 14.69 5.75
N GLU A 95 -11.01 14.69 5.14
CA GLU A 95 -12.02 13.63 5.27
C GLU A 95 -11.60 12.28 4.65
N ASP A 96 -10.63 12.31 3.74
CA ASP A 96 -10.08 11.12 3.08
C ASP A 96 -8.89 10.51 3.84
N VAL A 97 -8.57 11.06 5.02
CA VAL A 97 -7.33 10.76 5.74
C VAL A 97 -7.59 10.41 7.19
N VAL A 98 -6.90 9.38 7.67
CA VAL A 98 -6.78 9.04 9.09
C VAL A 98 -5.32 9.16 9.49
N LEU A 99 -5.04 10.04 10.45
CA LEU A 99 -3.72 10.22 11.04
C LEU A 99 -3.65 9.51 12.39
N GLY A 100 -2.51 8.88 12.68
CA GLY A 100 -2.27 8.26 13.98
C GLY A 100 -0.88 8.55 14.52
N GLN A 101 -0.73 8.47 15.84
CA GLN A 101 0.54 8.59 16.56
C GLN A 101 0.62 7.45 17.59
N TYR A 102 1.74 6.71 17.61
CA TYR A 102 1.83 5.56 18.49
C TYR A 102 2.02 5.96 19.95
N VAL A 103 1.40 5.20 20.84
CA VAL A 103 1.59 5.27 22.29
C VAL A 103 2.21 3.97 22.79
N GLY A 104 2.90 4.04 23.92
CA GLY A 104 3.51 2.88 24.56
C GLY A 104 2.50 1.78 24.84
N ASN A 105 2.94 0.53 24.67
CA ASN A 105 2.21 -0.65 25.08
C ASN A 105 2.62 -1.04 26.52
N PRO A 106 1.74 -0.89 27.53
CA PRO A 106 2.07 -1.22 28.92
C PRO A 106 2.51 -2.68 29.11
N ASP A 107 1.95 -3.59 28.30
CA ASP A 107 2.23 -5.02 28.32
C ASP A 107 3.41 -5.40 27.39
N GLY A 108 4.00 -4.43 26.69
CA GLY A 108 5.14 -4.63 25.79
C GLY A 108 6.46 -4.79 26.53
N GLU A 109 7.54 -4.98 25.79
CA GLU A 109 8.93 -5.03 26.31
C GLU A 109 9.84 -4.07 25.53
N GLY A 110 10.87 -3.56 26.18
CA GLY A 110 11.83 -2.62 25.57
C GLY A 110 11.14 -1.39 24.97
N GLU A 111 11.54 -1.03 23.74
CA GLU A 111 10.98 0.12 22.99
C GLU A 111 9.45 0.06 22.83
N ALA A 112 8.83 -1.12 22.90
CA ALA A 112 7.39 -1.23 22.75
C ALA A 112 6.62 -0.56 23.89
N LYS A 113 7.25 -0.32 25.05
CA LYS A 113 6.64 0.42 26.18
C LYS A 113 6.65 1.92 25.98
N GLU A 114 7.43 2.44 25.03
CA GLU A 114 7.63 3.87 24.84
C GLU A 114 6.67 4.42 23.79
N ALA A 115 6.04 5.56 24.10
CA ALA A 115 5.27 6.35 23.16
C ALA A 115 6.18 7.17 22.24
N TYR A 116 5.62 7.71 21.16
CA TYR A 116 6.37 8.63 20.30
C TYR A 116 6.87 9.86 21.06
N LEU A 117 6.05 10.37 21.98
CA LEU A 117 6.38 11.53 22.83
C LEU A 117 7.32 11.19 23.99
N ASP A 118 7.62 9.92 24.23
CA ASP A 118 8.62 9.52 25.23
C ASP A 118 10.06 9.60 24.66
N ASP A 119 10.21 9.73 23.32
CA ASP A 119 11.50 9.98 22.69
C ASP A 119 11.98 11.40 23.07
N PRO A 120 13.12 11.54 23.77
CA PRO A 120 13.58 12.84 24.28
C PRO A 120 13.97 13.83 23.17
N THR A 121 14.09 13.36 21.92
CA THR A 121 14.36 14.20 20.76
C THR A 121 13.08 14.80 20.15
N VAL A 122 11.90 14.35 20.58
CA VAL A 122 10.59 14.81 20.08
C VAL A 122 10.04 15.91 20.99
N PRO A 123 9.48 17.00 20.44
CA PRO A 123 8.76 17.99 21.24
C PRO A 123 7.57 17.39 21.98
N ASN A 124 7.42 17.71 23.28
CA ASN A 124 6.34 17.18 24.12
C ASN A 124 4.92 17.48 23.62
N ASP A 125 4.75 18.53 22.81
CA ASP A 125 3.48 18.93 22.21
C ASP A 125 3.35 18.51 20.72
N SER A 126 4.23 17.63 20.24
CA SER A 126 4.22 17.18 18.85
C SER A 126 2.90 16.50 18.48
N VAL A 127 2.35 16.93 17.33
CA VAL A 127 1.18 16.34 16.67
C VAL A 127 1.59 15.57 15.41
N THR A 128 2.88 15.26 15.24
CA THR A 128 3.37 14.57 14.06
C THR A 128 2.80 13.16 13.98
N ALA A 129 2.22 12.84 12.82
CA ALA A 129 1.65 11.52 12.57
C ALA A 129 2.75 10.49 12.28
N THR A 130 2.75 9.40 13.02
CA THR A 130 3.58 8.20 12.80
C THR A 130 2.84 7.13 11.99
N TYR A 131 1.54 7.34 11.75
CA TYR A 131 0.66 6.53 10.91
C TYR A 131 -0.20 7.45 10.04
N ALA A 132 -0.39 7.07 8.78
CA ALA A 132 -1.38 7.69 7.92
C ALA A 132 -2.07 6.63 7.04
N MET A 133 -3.37 6.79 6.89
CA MET A 133 -4.14 6.17 5.82
C MET A 133 -4.78 7.28 5.01
N ALA A 134 -4.63 7.25 3.68
CA ALA A 134 -5.23 8.21 2.77
C ALA A 134 -5.96 7.48 1.64
N VAL A 135 -7.08 8.03 1.19
CA VAL A 135 -7.86 7.50 0.05
C VAL A 135 -7.71 8.43 -1.15
N LEU A 136 -6.95 7.98 -2.15
CA LEU A 136 -6.82 8.65 -3.44
C LEU A 136 -7.94 8.24 -4.39
N ARG A 137 -8.38 9.20 -5.22
CA ARG A 137 -9.38 8.98 -6.27
C ARG A 137 -8.85 9.46 -7.61
N VAL A 138 -8.82 8.54 -8.57
CA VAL A 138 -8.38 8.80 -9.94
C VAL A 138 -9.59 9.04 -10.83
N THR A 139 -9.67 10.23 -11.41
CA THR A 139 -10.75 10.64 -12.32
C THR A 139 -10.40 10.32 -13.76
N ASN A 140 -10.53 9.05 -14.14
CA ASN A 140 -10.41 8.60 -15.52
C ASN A 140 -11.33 7.40 -15.79
N GLU A 141 -11.44 6.98 -17.05
CA GLU A 141 -12.33 5.89 -17.45
C GLU A 141 -12.04 4.58 -16.71
N ARG A 142 -10.76 4.22 -16.52
CA ARG A 142 -10.38 2.95 -15.90
C ARG A 142 -10.72 2.88 -14.42
N TRP A 143 -10.59 3.98 -13.69
CA TRP A 143 -10.58 4.00 -12.22
C TRP A 143 -11.70 4.80 -11.58
N ASP A 144 -12.61 5.38 -12.36
CA ASP A 144 -13.72 6.15 -11.81
C ASP A 144 -14.53 5.36 -10.76
N GLY A 145 -14.63 5.91 -9.55
CA GLY A 145 -15.28 5.28 -8.39
C GLY A 145 -14.47 4.22 -7.66
N VAL A 146 -13.26 3.85 -8.11
CA VAL A 146 -12.39 2.88 -7.41
C VAL A 146 -11.48 3.64 -6.42
N PRO A 147 -11.58 3.36 -5.10
CA PRO A 147 -10.70 3.96 -4.12
C PRO A 147 -9.32 3.29 -4.13
N PHE A 148 -8.28 4.12 -4.09
CA PHE A 148 -6.90 3.71 -3.84
C PHE A 148 -6.50 4.11 -2.44
N VAL A 149 -6.34 3.13 -1.56
CA VAL A 149 -5.98 3.35 -0.17
C VAL A 149 -4.47 3.20 0.00
N LEU A 150 -3.82 4.27 0.41
CA LEU A 150 -2.41 4.26 0.82
C LEU A 150 -2.38 4.19 2.35
N LYS A 151 -1.71 3.18 2.91
CA LYS A 151 -1.60 2.98 4.35
C LYS A 151 -0.15 2.80 4.76
N CYS A 152 0.35 3.65 5.65
CA CYS A 152 1.68 3.47 6.20
C CYS A 152 1.80 3.86 7.67
N GLY A 153 2.75 3.25 8.37
CA GLY A 153 3.10 3.67 9.72
C GLY A 153 4.21 2.87 10.38
N LYS A 154 4.71 3.46 11.47
CA LYS A 154 5.71 2.90 12.38
C LYS A 154 5.05 2.28 13.61
N ALA A 155 5.80 1.47 14.35
CA ALA A 155 5.34 0.78 15.56
C ALA A 155 4.06 -0.06 15.33
N LEU A 156 3.98 -0.74 14.19
CA LEU A 156 2.84 -1.60 13.82
C LEU A 156 3.12 -3.08 14.15
N ASN A 157 2.12 -3.94 13.93
CA ASN A 157 2.21 -5.36 14.30
C ASN A 157 3.18 -6.22 13.46
N GLU A 158 3.71 -5.72 12.34
CA GLU A 158 4.57 -6.49 11.44
C GLU A 158 5.35 -5.56 10.48
N ARG A 159 6.47 -6.06 9.94
CA ARG A 159 7.14 -5.46 8.78
C ARG A 159 6.46 -5.94 7.50
N LYS A 160 5.92 -5.02 6.69
CA LYS A 160 5.26 -5.41 5.42
C LYS A 160 5.15 -4.26 4.44
N ALA A 161 5.56 -4.47 3.19
CA ALA A 161 5.17 -3.66 2.05
C ALA A 161 4.40 -4.52 1.05
N GLU A 162 3.21 -4.09 0.64
CA GLU A 162 2.28 -4.93 -0.12
C GLU A 162 1.32 -4.09 -0.99
N VAL A 163 0.98 -4.61 -2.16
CA VAL A 163 -0.16 -4.18 -2.97
C VAL A 163 -1.23 -5.25 -2.89
N ARG A 164 -2.46 -4.86 -2.55
CA ARG A 164 -3.63 -5.73 -2.51
C ARG A 164 -4.72 -5.15 -3.40
N ILE A 165 -5.19 -5.93 -4.35
CA ILE A 165 -6.27 -5.57 -5.27
C ILE A 165 -7.44 -6.46 -4.92
N GLN A 166 -8.50 -5.88 -4.35
CA GLN A 166 -9.71 -6.60 -4.01
C GLN A 166 -10.73 -6.45 -5.16
N PHE A 167 -11.14 -7.58 -5.72
CA PHE A 167 -12.14 -7.64 -6.78
C PHE A 167 -13.56 -7.46 -6.21
N LYS A 168 -14.52 -7.15 -7.07
CA LYS A 168 -15.94 -7.12 -6.72
C LYS A 168 -16.48 -8.53 -6.48
N ASP A 169 -17.64 -8.58 -5.85
CA ASP A 169 -18.41 -9.81 -5.66
C ASP A 169 -18.82 -10.39 -7.03
N VAL A 170 -18.90 -11.72 -7.11
CA VAL A 170 -19.38 -12.40 -8.31
C VAL A 170 -20.87 -12.09 -8.49
N PRO A 171 -21.33 -11.62 -9.66
CA PRO A 171 -22.74 -11.33 -9.88
C PRO A 171 -23.56 -12.63 -10.01
N GLY A 172 -24.83 -12.58 -9.59
CA GLY A 172 -25.74 -13.72 -9.71
C GLY A 172 -25.35 -14.89 -8.80
N ASP A 173 -25.12 -14.61 -7.51
CA ASP A 173 -24.67 -15.59 -6.54
C ASP A 173 -25.61 -16.81 -6.44
N ILE A 174 -25.05 -18.00 -6.62
CA ILE A 174 -25.71 -19.31 -6.51
C ILE A 174 -25.22 -20.11 -5.30
N PHE A 175 -24.39 -19.50 -4.44
CA PHE A 175 -23.73 -20.12 -3.30
C PHE A 175 -24.13 -19.47 -1.97
N ASP A 176 -25.35 -18.91 -1.87
CA ASP A 176 -25.98 -18.42 -0.64
C ASP A 176 -25.14 -17.42 0.19
N GLY A 177 -24.46 -16.47 -0.47
CA GLY A 177 -23.64 -15.44 0.17
C GLY A 177 -22.30 -15.95 0.74
N LYS A 178 -21.96 -17.21 0.47
CA LYS A 178 -20.69 -17.81 0.89
C LYS A 178 -19.46 -17.24 0.16
N PRO A 179 -19.49 -16.94 -1.15
CA PRO A 179 -18.32 -16.48 -1.87
C PRO A 179 -17.72 -15.22 -1.24
N LYS A 180 -16.39 -15.16 -1.14
CA LYS A 180 -15.66 -13.97 -0.72
C LYS A 180 -15.02 -13.31 -1.94
N ARG A 181 -14.84 -11.99 -1.85
CA ARG A 181 -14.14 -11.22 -2.88
C ARG A 181 -12.76 -11.80 -3.13
N ASN A 182 -12.44 -12.02 -4.40
CA ASN A 182 -11.10 -12.45 -4.78
C ASN A 182 -10.11 -11.32 -4.50
N GLU A 183 -8.84 -11.68 -4.26
CA GLU A 183 -7.80 -10.69 -4.04
C GLU A 183 -6.51 -11.09 -4.76
N LEU A 184 -5.93 -10.17 -5.51
CA LEU A 184 -4.56 -10.31 -6.00
C LEU A 184 -3.64 -9.58 -5.03
N VAL A 185 -2.64 -10.29 -4.51
CA VAL A 185 -1.69 -9.74 -3.54
C VAL A 185 -0.28 -9.83 -4.08
N ILE A 186 0.41 -8.70 -4.08
CA ILE A 186 1.83 -8.58 -4.41
C ILE A 186 2.55 -8.12 -3.15
N ARG A 187 3.19 -9.06 -2.44
CA ARG A 187 4.01 -8.76 -1.27
C ARG A 187 5.40 -8.36 -1.73
N VAL A 188 5.74 -7.09 -1.49
CA VAL A 188 7.03 -6.51 -1.90
C VAL A 188 8.14 -6.90 -0.94
N GLN A 189 7.89 -6.85 0.36
CA GLN A 189 8.81 -7.31 1.40
C GLN A 189 8.08 -7.46 2.74
N PRO A 190 8.60 -8.26 3.69
CA PRO A 190 9.56 -9.35 3.47
C PRO A 190 8.90 -10.55 2.77
N GLY A 191 9.71 -11.50 2.30
CA GLY A 191 9.22 -12.74 1.70
C GLY A 191 8.44 -12.46 0.42
N GLU A 192 9.14 -11.96 -0.60
CA GLU A 192 8.62 -11.60 -1.92
C GLU A 192 7.68 -12.69 -2.45
N ALA A 193 6.42 -12.31 -2.65
CA ALA A 193 5.39 -13.24 -3.09
C ALA A 193 4.32 -12.57 -3.94
N LEU A 194 3.71 -13.39 -4.79
CA LEU A 194 2.56 -13.05 -5.60
C LEU A 194 1.51 -14.15 -5.39
N TYR A 195 0.31 -13.81 -4.96
CA TYR A 195 -0.73 -14.81 -4.80
C TYR A 195 -2.12 -14.27 -5.10
N ILE A 196 -3.01 -15.15 -5.56
CA ILE A 196 -4.41 -14.84 -5.83
C ILE A 196 -5.27 -15.62 -4.85
N LYS A 197 -6.02 -14.91 -4.00
CA LYS A 197 -7.05 -15.50 -3.16
C LYS A 197 -8.33 -15.71 -3.94
N LEU A 198 -8.89 -16.91 -3.87
CA LEU A 198 -10.08 -17.33 -4.60
C LEU A 198 -10.88 -18.39 -3.83
N MET A 199 -12.10 -18.67 -4.30
CA MET A 199 -12.97 -19.69 -3.71
C MET A 199 -12.80 -21.02 -4.46
N VAL A 200 -12.59 -22.11 -3.73
CA VAL A 200 -12.57 -23.48 -4.26
C VAL A 200 -13.57 -24.37 -3.52
N LYS A 201 -13.89 -25.53 -4.09
CA LYS A 201 -14.61 -26.58 -3.38
C LYS A 201 -13.75 -27.07 -2.22
N THR A 202 -14.30 -27.10 -1.00
CA THR A 202 -13.63 -27.71 0.15
C THR A 202 -13.25 -29.16 -0.18
N PRO A 203 -11.98 -29.58 0.02
CA PRO A 203 -11.56 -30.96 -0.15
C PRO A 203 -12.41 -31.93 0.67
N GLY A 204 -12.80 -33.06 0.08
CA GLY A 204 -13.66 -34.05 0.70
C GLY A 204 -15.02 -34.21 0.03
N MET A 205 -15.99 -34.82 0.73
CA MET A 205 -17.27 -35.23 0.16
C MET A 205 -18.36 -34.15 0.20
N ALA A 206 -18.19 -33.08 0.99
CA ALA A 206 -19.14 -31.98 1.02
C ALA A 206 -19.06 -31.13 -0.25
N PHE A 207 -20.21 -30.62 -0.71
CA PHE A 207 -20.30 -29.56 -1.71
C PHE A 207 -20.39 -28.22 -0.98
N ASP A 208 -19.27 -27.83 -0.39
CA ASP A 208 -19.08 -26.53 0.25
C ASP A 208 -17.86 -25.82 -0.34
N MET A 209 -17.70 -24.55 -0.03
CA MET A 209 -16.59 -23.73 -0.53
C MET A 209 -15.73 -23.16 0.58
N GLU A 210 -14.45 -23.01 0.28
CA GLU A 210 -13.49 -22.34 1.15
C GLU A 210 -12.59 -21.38 0.36
N GLU A 211 -12.05 -20.40 1.08
CA GLU A 211 -11.11 -19.43 0.54
C GLU A 211 -9.69 -20.03 0.58
N THR A 212 -9.01 -20.08 -0.57
CA THR A 212 -7.63 -20.56 -0.73
C THR A 212 -6.85 -19.66 -1.68
N GLU A 213 -5.64 -20.05 -2.08
CA GLU A 213 -4.76 -19.27 -2.92
C GLU A 213 -4.06 -20.06 -4.02
N LEU A 214 -3.72 -19.36 -5.11
CA LEU A 214 -2.64 -19.74 -6.02
C LEU A 214 -1.41 -18.90 -5.66
N ASP A 215 -0.32 -19.54 -5.24
CA ASP A 215 0.85 -18.88 -4.66
C ASP A 215 2.11 -18.99 -5.54
N LEU A 216 2.86 -17.90 -5.60
CA LEU A 216 4.24 -17.83 -6.07
C LEU A 216 5.08 -17.10 -5.01
N THR A 217 5.70 -17.87 -4.12
CA THR A 217 6.68 -17.36 -3.16
C THR A 217 8.10 -17.50 -3.72
N TYR A 218 8.82 -16.38 -3.84
CA TYR A 218 10.13 -16.34 -4.51
C TYR A 218 11.18 -17.17 -3.78
N GLY A 219 11.21 -17.12 -2.44
CA GLY A 219 12.18 -17.89 -1.65
C GLY A 219 12.07 -19.40 -1.84
N SER A 220 10.87 -19.93 -2.11
CA SER A 220 10.66 -21.35 -2.43
C SER A 220 10.92 -21.64 -3.92
N ARG A 221 10.32 -20.84 -4.82
CA ARG A 221 10.36 -21.10 -6.27
C ARG A 221 11.72 -20.81 -6.92
N TYR A 222 12.46 -19.85 -6.38
CA TYR A 222 13.72 -19.33 -6.90
C TYR A 222 14.81 -19.32 -5.82
N ALA A 223 14.86 -20.36 -4.98
CA ALA A 223 15.74 -20.44 -3.80
C ALA A 223 17.22 -20.10 -4.04
N ASN A 224 17.73 -20.32 -5.26
CA ASN A 224 19.13 -20.07 -5.62
C ASN A 224 19.35 -18.74 -6.38
N VAL A 225 18.33 -17.90 -6.50
CA VAL A 225 18.43 -16.60 -7.19
C VAL A 225 18.65 -15.51 -6.15
N ASN A 226 19.77 -14.79 -6.29
CA ASN A 226 19.99 -13.59 -5.50
C ASN A 226 19.13 -12.44 -6.02
N LEU A 227 18.36 -11.81 -5.14
CA LEU A 227 17.63 -10.59 -5.44
C LEU A 227 18.54 -9.40 -5.08
N PRO A 228 18.99 -8.59 -6.06
CA PRO A 228 19.86 -7.47 -5.78
C PRO A 228 19.14 -6.42 -4.92
N ASP A 229 19.90 -5.70 -4.10
CA ASP A 229 19.37 -4.56 -3.37
C ASP A 229 18.89 -3.46 -4.34
N ALA A 230 17.96 -2.62 -3.87
CA ALA A 230 17.45 -1.51 -4.65
C ALA A 230 18.57 -0.58 -5.15
N TYR A 231 19.58 -0.29 -4.32
CA TYR A 231 20.69 0.60 -4.71
C TYR A 231 21.61 -0.03 -5.74
N GLU A 232 21.88 -1.35 -5.67
CA GLU A 232 22.68 -2.05 -6.69
C GLU A 232 22.05 -1.89 -8.07
N ARG A 233 20.73 -2.07 -8.14
CA ARG A 233 19.97 -1.93 -9.38
C ARG A 233 19.92 -0.48 -9.87
N LEU A 234 19.60 0.48 -8.99
CA LEU A 234 19.45 1.88 -9.38
C LEU A 234 20.78 2.50 -9.82
N ILE A 235 21.90 2.18 -9.15
CA ILE A 235 23.22 2.65 -9.58
C ILE A 235 23.57 2.10 -10.95
N LEU A 236 23.32 0.80 -11.20
CA LEU A 236 23.54 0.20 -12.51
C LEU A 236 22.70 0.88 -13.60
N ASP A 237 21.44 1.20 -13.32
CA ASP A 237 20.57 1.90 -14.27
C ASP A 237 21.14 3.26 -14.69
N VAL A 238 21.82 3.99 -13.79
CA VAL A 238 22.53 5.24 -14.13
C VAL A 238 23.66 4.99 -15.13
N PHE A 239 24.49 3.97 -14.90
CA PHE A 239 25.57 3.60 -15.82
C PHE A 239 25.04 3.16 -17.19
N CYS A 240 23.86 2.53 -17.23
CA CYS A 240 23.20 2.12 -18.45
C CYS A 240 22.38 3.25 -19.12
N GLY A 241 22.31 4.44 -18.53
CA GLY A 241 21.50 5.56 -19.03
C GLY A 241 19.98 5.31 -18.96
N SER A 242 19.53 4.35 -18.15
CA SER A 242 18.12 4.03 -17.97
C SER A 242 17.50 4.92 -16.88
N GLN A 243 16.51 5.72 -17.26
CA GLN A 243 15.78 6.58 -16.33
C GLN A 243 14.44 6.00 -15.87
N MET A 244 14.15 4.74 -16.21
CA MET A 244 12.83 4.11 -16.00
C MET A 244 12.40 4.12 -14.52
N HIS A 245 13.35 3.96 -13.60
CA HIS A 245 13.10 3.85 -12.16
C HIS A 245 13.36 5.15 -11.39
N PHE A 246 13.57 6.27 -12.10
CA PHE A 246 13.86 7.57 -11.50
C PHE A 246 12.69 8.52 -11.66
N VAL A 247 12.43 9.30 -10.62
CA VAL A 247 11.35 10.29 -10.59
C VAL A 247 11.67 11.45 -11.53
N ARG A 248 10.76 11.75 -12.45
CA ARG A 248 10.88 12.91 -13.37
C ARG A 248 10.35 14.18 -12.69
N SER A 249 10.80 15.36 -13.14
CA SER A 249 10.45 16.64 -12.51
C SER A 249 8.95 16.93 -12.47
N ASP A 250 8.22 16.61 -13.54
CA ASP A 250 6.76 16.73 -13.63
C ASP A 250 6.04 15.73 -12.73
N GLU A 251 6.58 14.50 -12.61
CA GLU A 251 6.10 13.49 -11.66
C GLU A 251 6.20 13.98 -10.21
N LEU A 252 7.33 14.59 -9.85
CA LEU A 252 7.54 15.17 -8.53
C LEU A 252 6.59 16.35 -8.26
N SER A 253 6.36 17.20 -9.26
CA SER A 253 5.43 18.33 -9.16
C SER A 253 4.00 17.88 -8.88
N GLU A 254 3.51 16.89 -9.62
CA GLU A 254 2.16 16.35 -9.42
C GLU A 254 2.03 15.60 -8.09
N ALA A 255 3.08 14.90 -7.66
CA ALA A 255 3.12 14.29 -6.35
C ALA A 255 2.94 15.35 -5.24
N TRP A 256 3.67 16.47 -5.30
CA TRP A 256 3.48 17.54 -4.30
C TRP A 256 2.12 18.23 -4.42
N ARG A 257 1.59 18.45 -5.63
CA ARG A 257 0.24 19.02 -5.81
C ARG A 257 -0.82 18.25 -5.02
N ILE A 258 -0.78 16.92 -5.08
CA ILE A 258 -1.79 16.05 -4.43
C ILE A 258 -1.77 16.17 -2.90
N PHE A 259 -0.59 16.30 -2.28
CA PHE A 259 -0.43 16.23 -0.82
C PHE A 259 -0.26 17.59 -0.13
N THR A 260 0.29 18.60 -0.79
CA THR A 260 0.63 19.89 -0.16
C THR A 260 -0.56 20.59 0.50
N PRO A 261 -1.77 20.67 -0.10
CA PRO A 261 -2.91 21.30 0.58
C PRO A 261 -3.27 20.63 1.91
N LEU A 262 -3.25 19.29 1.96
CA LEU A 262 -3.47 18.51 3.17
C LEU A 262 -2.37 18.78 4.21
N LEU A 263 -1.10 18.73 3.79
CA LEU A 263 0.04 18.93 4.68
C LEU A 263 0.03 20.32 5.34
N HIS A 264 -0.21 21.37 4.55
CA HIS A 264 -0.36 22.73 5.08
C HIS A 264 -1.50 22.81 6.09
N ARG A 265 -2.63 22.16 5.82
CA ARG A 265 -3.78 22.14 6.74
C ARG A 265 -3.47 21.41 8.04
N ILE A 266 -2.79 20.27 7.97
CA ILE A 266 -2.35 19.51 9.15
C ILE A 266 -1.47 20.39 10.05
N GLU A 267 -0.53 21.12 9.45
CA GLU A 267 0.40 22.01 10.15
C GLU A 267 -0.29 23.25 10.72
N SER A 268 -1.13 23.92 9.93
CA SER A 268 -1.80 25.16 10.35
C SER A 268 -2.85 24.92 11.43
N GLU A 269 -3.62 23.85 11.30
CA GLU A 269 -4.69 23.51 12.26
C GLU A 269 -4.18 22.62 13.42
N LYS A 270 -2.90 22.20 13.38
CA LYS A 270 -2.29 21.26 14.33
C LYS A 270 -3.19 20.05 14.59
N ILE A 271 -3.64 19.40 13.50
CA ILE A 271 -4.59 18.29 13.57
C ILE A 271 -4.02 17.17 14.43
N ARG A 272 -4.70 16.87 15.54
CA ARG A 272 -4.23 15.86 16.49
C ARG A 272 -4.41 14.45 15.92
N PRO A 273 -3.33 13.65 15.81
CA PRO A 273 -3.42 12.28 15.35
C PRO A 273 -4.13 11.40 16.38
N LYS A 274 -4.77 10.32 15.91
CA LYS A 274 -5.42 9.33 16.77
C LYS A 274 -4.37 8.45 17.46
N PRO A 275 -4.49 8.19 18.77
CA PRO A 275 -3.55 7.30 19.45
C PRO A 275 -3.75 5.87 18.96
N TYR A 276 -2.65 5.13 18.79
CA TYR A 276 -2.69 3.68 18.59
C TYR A 276 -1.58 3.00 19.38
N VAL A 277 -1.86 1.84 19.95
CA VAL A 277 -0.89 1.12 20.79
C VAL A 277 0.24 0.58 19.92
N TYR A 278 1.48 0.71 20.38
CA TYR A 278 2.66 0.10 19.76
C TYR A 278 2.41 -1.40 19.48
N GLY A 279 2.69 -1.84 18.25
CA GLY A 279 2.49 -3.22 17.82
C GLY A 279 1.05 -3.53 17.38
N SER A 280 0.14 -2.55 17.38
CA SER A 280 -1.22 -2.72 16.83
C SER A 280 -1.25 -2.58 15.30
N ARG A 281 -2.45 -2.67 14.69
CA ARG A 281 -2.66 -2.48 13.24
C ARG A 281 -2.84 -1.01 12.83
N GLY A 282 -2.73 -0.08 13.78
CA GLY A 282 -3.04 1.34 13.65
C GLY A 282 -4.39 1.72 14.30
N PRO A 283 -4.85 2.97 14.11
CA PRO A 283 -6.12 3.46 14.66
C PRO A 283 -7.34 2.70 14.10
N LYS A 284 -8.40 2.55 14.91
CA LYS A 284 -9.64 1.87 14.50
C LYS A 284 -10.37 2.62 13.39
N GLU A 285 -10.27 3.94 13.39
CA GLU A 285 -10.86 4.82 12.38
C GLU A 285 -10.34 4.52 10.97
N ALA A 286 -9.14 3.95 10.83
CA ALA A 286 -8.61 3.51 9.55
C ALA A 286 -9.41 2.30 9.00
N ASP A 287 -9.78 1.35 9.86
CA ASP A 287 -10.60 0.21 9.45
C ASP A 287 -12.04 0.65 9.09
N GLU A 288 -12.57 1.66 9.79
CA GLU A 288 -13.87 2.28 9.46
C GLU A 288 -13.83 3.00 8.10
N LEU A 289 -12.76 3.75 7.82
CA LEU A 289 -12.60 4.45 6.54
C LEU A 289 -12.39 3.46 5.39
N LEU A 290 -11.70 2.34 5.63
CA LEU A 290 -11.57 1.24 4.66
C LEU A 290 -12.93 0.66 4.28
N LEU A 291 -13.77 0.35 5.28
CA LEU A 291 -15.10 -0.19 5.06
C LEU A 291 -15.98 0.78 4.25
N LYS A 292 -15.93 2.07 4.56
CA LYS A 292 -16.62 3.13 3.80
C LYS A 292 -16.14 3.23 2.34
N ASN A 293 -14.90 2.84 2.07
CA ASN A 293 -14.29 2.84 0.73
C ASN A 293 -14.23 1.43 0.13
N ASN A 294 -15.31 0.67 0.32
CA ASN A 294 -15.57 -0.59 -0.39
C ASN A 294 -14.49 -1.66 -0.22
N PHE A 295 -13.72 -1.62 0.87
CA PHE A 295 -12.87 -2.72 1.27
C PHE A 295 -13.58 -3.60 2.29
N THR A 296 -13.69 -4.89 1.99
CA THR A 296 -14.33 -5.87 2.87
C THR A 296 -13.27 -6.77 3.49
N TYR A 297 -13.19 -6.80 4.83
CA TYR A 297 -12.36 -7.76 5.56
C TYR A 297 -13.25 -8.85 6.18
N THR A 298 -13.01 -10.10 5.81
CA THR A 298 -13.84 -11.24 6.26
C THR A 298 -13.21 -12.00 7.42
N GLY A 299 -11.88 -11.91 7.61
CA GLY A 299 -11.14 -12.68 8.62
C GLY A 299 -11.18 -14.20 8.45
N SER A 300 -11.81 -14.72 7.39
CA SER A 300 -11.94 -16.15 7.07
C SER A 300 -10.63 -16.77 6.61
N TYR A 301 -9.77 -15.96 5.97
CA TYR A 301 -8.53 -16.41 5.39
C TYR A 301 -7.36 -16.37 6.37
N LYS A 302 -6.60 -17.46 6.45
CA LYS A 302 -5.28 -17.51 7.08
C LYS A 302 -4.28 -18.07 6.09
N TRP A 303 -3.44 -17.22 5.52
CA TRP A 303 -2.31 -17.68 4.72
C TRP A 303 -1.39 -18.51 5.60
N LYS A 304 -1.09 -19.72 5.17
CA LYS A 304 -0.03 -20.55 5.76
C LYS A 304 1.08 -20.59 4.73
N GLN A 305 2.30 -20.30 5.17
CA GLN A 305 3.46 -20.46 4.30
C GLN A 305 3.53 -21.94 3.88
N PRO A 306 3.52 -22.25 2.57
CA PRO A 306 3.68 -23.63 2.10
C PRO A 306 5.02 -24.18 2.59
N GLU A 307 5.01 -25.43 3.09
CA GLU A 307 6.22 -26.18 3.45
C GLU A 307 7.16 -26.38 2.25
#